data_AF-A0A449A2J9-F1
#
_entry.id   AF-A0A449A2J9-F1
#
_cell.length_a   1.000
_cell.length_b   1.000
_cell.length_c   1.000
_cell.angle_alpha   90.00
_cell.angle_beta   90.00
_cell.angle_gamma   90.00
#
_symmetry.space_group_name_H-M   'P 1'
#
loop_
_entity.id
_entity.type
_entity.pdbx_description
1 polymer ?
#
loop_
_entity_poly.entity_id
_entity_poly.type
_entity_poly.pdbx_seq_one_letter_code
_entity_poly.pdbx_strand_id
1 'polypeptide(L)'
;MSKFPKNFFWGGATAANQLEGFYNHGGKGLSVTDALTGGDVDKPRRVTYIRDENEFYPNADAVKHYQFYKEDIALLAKMGFKCYRFSIAWSRIFPNGDDAFPNEEGLQFYDLLLDELIKYRIEPIVTISHYEMPLNLALKYNGFKNRKTIKFFENYVRVIFERYKDKVKYWITFNEVNMPLLHPLGSFLSLGIIDKNANGISMNEWNVNLQTKLQALHHQFVASAIATKIAHKEYPNFKIGCMLLMSTKYPYNCNPANVLAAQEKMNYGIYYAADVLVRGAYPYFAKKYWKDNGITLNITKEDLELLKEGTVDYFSFSYYSTSVEDITGMADKSKGGNFEFGLKNPYLKSSDWGWQIDSEGLRYTLNELYARYQIPLFVSENGLGAIDVKNEDNTIDDDYRIAYLAKHVKAMEDALSDGVDLFGYTMWGCIDLVSATTGEFAKRYGFVYVDRHDDGSGDFARYPKKSFYWYKDLIENS
;
A
#
# COMPACT_ATOMS: atom_id res chain seq x y z
N MET A 1 -6.54 -24.79 20.55
CA MET A 1 -6.72 -24.90 19.09
C MET A 1 -6.70 -23.49 18.53
N SER A 2 -5.87 -23.25 17.50
CA SER A 2 -5.81 -21.98 16.77
C SER A 2 -7.23 -21.53 16.36
N LYS A 3 -7.53 -20.24 16.53
CA LYS A 3 -8.80 -19.63 16.09
C LYS A 3 -8.78 -19.18 14.63
N PHE A 4 -7.63 -19.25 13.96
CA PHE A 4 -7.52 -18.93 12.55
C PHE A 4 -8.23 -19.99 11.70
N PRO A 5 -8.95 -19.58 10.63
CA PRO A 5 -9.47 -20.51 9.64
C PRO A 5 -8.39 -21.46 9.11
N LYS A 6 -8.72 -22.72 8.85
CA LYS A 6 -7.76 -23.71 8.31
C LYS A 6 -7.10 -23.29 6.99
N ASN A 7 -7.79 -22.46 6.22
CA ASN A 7 -7.36 -21.91 4.94
C ASN A 7 -6.99 -20.42 5.05
N PHE A 8 -6.63 -19.93 6.24
CA PHE A 8 -6.22 -18.55 6.44
C PHE A 8 -4.98 -18.23 5.61
N PHE A 9 -5.03 -17.11 4.91
CA PHE A 9 -3.92 -16.65 4.07
C PHE A 9 -2.85 -15.97 4.91
N TRP A 10 -1.91 -16.78 5.40
CA TRP A 10 -0.64 -16.29 5.91
C TRP A 10 0.34 -15.99 4.79
N GLY A 11 0.83 -14.76 4.72
CA GLY A 11 1.79 -14.38 3.69
C GLY A 11 2.59 -13.14 4.01
N GLY A 12 3.10 -12.52 2.96
CA GLY A 12 3.85 -11.27 2.98
C GLY A 12 3.49 -10.40 1.78
N ALA A 13 3.76 -9.11 1.90
CA ALA A 13 3.43 -8.11 0.89
C ALA A 13 4.65 -7.29 0.48
N THR A 14 4.73 -6.93 -0.80
CA THR A 14 5.74 -6.02 -1.35
C THR A 14 5.11 -5.12 -2.43
N ALA A 15 5.88 -4.14 -2.91
CA ALA A 15 5.54 -3.31 -4.05
C ALA A 15 6.67 -3.35 -5.08
N ALA A 16 6.32 -3.37 -6.37
CA ALA A 16 7.26 -3.50 -7.46
C ALA A 16 8.32 -2.39 -7.44
N ASN A 17 7.91 -1.13 -7.34
CA ASN A 17 8.82 0.02 -7.21
C ASN A 17 9.81 -0.06 -6.04
N GLN A 18 9.50 -0.77 -4.95
CA GLN A 18 10.36 -0.86 -3.76
C GLN A 18 11.26 -2.11 -3.78
N LEU A 19 10.93 -3.11 -4.60
CA LEU A 19 11.55 -4.43 -4.56
C LEU A 19 12.26 -4.82 -5.87
N GLU A 20 11.62 -4.61 -7.01
CA GLU A 20 12.05 -5.19 -8.30
C GLU A 20 13.38 -4.63 -8.81
N GLY A 21 13.53 -3.31 -8.81
CA GLY A 21 14.65 -2.62 -9.44
C GLY A 21 14.60 -2.72 -10.97
N PHE A 22 15.76 -2.65 -11.62
CA PHE A 22 15.88 -2.77 -13.08
C PHE A 22 14.96 -1.80 -13.82
N TYR A 23 15.00 -0.54 -13.40
CA TYR A 23 14.03 0.48 -13.80
C TYR A 23 13.97 0.75 -15.32
N ASN A 24 15.05 0.48 -16.03
CA ASN A 24 15.26 0.72 -17.47
C ASN A 24 15.49 -0.56 -18.29
N HIS A 25 15.16 -1.74 -17.75
CA HIS A 25 15.31 -3.01 -18.45
C HIS A 25 13.97 -3.55 -18.95
N GLY A 26 14.04 -4.39 -19.98
CA GLY A 26 12.90 -5.09 -20.57
C GLY A 26 11.80 -4.17 -21.08
N GLY A 27 12.18 -3.03 -21.67
CA GLY A 27 11.26 -2.03 -22.21
C GLY A 27 10.50 -1.20 -21.15
N LYS A 28 10.80 -1.36 -19.85
CA LYS A 28 10.14 -0.61 -18.78
C LYS A 28 10.34 0.91 -18.94
N GLY A 29 9.26 1.67 -18.84
CA GLY A 29 9.29 3.14 -18.76
C GLY A 29 9.52 3.66 -17.34
N LEU A 30 9.80 4.96 -17.23
CA LEU A 30 9.88 5.61 -15.92
C LEU A 30 8.51 5.68 -15.26
N SER A 31 8.44 5.36 -13.98
CA SER A 31 7.30 5.62 -13.11
C SER A 31 7.49 6.91 -12.29
N VAL A 32 6.44 7.36 -11.62
CA VAL A 32 6.53 8.49 -10.67
C VAL A 32 7.55 8.25 -9.55
N THR A 33 7.77 7.00 -9.12
CA THR A 33 8.76 6.65 -8.09
C THR A 33 10.19 6.60 -8.63
N ASP A 34 10.38 6.30 -9.90
CA ASP A 34 11.70 6.37 -10.55
C ASP A 34 12.21 7.82 -10.67
N ALA A 35 11.33 8.82 -10.51
CA ALA A 35 11.68 10.24 -10.48
C ALA A 35 12.10 10.73 -9.08
N LEU A 36 12.06 9.87 -8.05
CA LEU A 36 12.35 10.27 -6.67
C LEU A 36 13.78 9.95 -6.25
N THR A 37 14.52 10.97 -5.83
CA THR A 37 15.84 10.78 -5.21
C THR A 37 15.72 10.03 -3.88
N GLY A 38 16.84 9.50 -3.37
CA GLY A 38 16.98 9.09 -1.98
C GLY A 38 16.93 10.31 -1.05
N GLY A 39 16.56 10.04 0.20
CA GLY A 39 16.53 11.00 1.30
C GLY A 39 16.80 10.28 2.61
N ASP A 40 16.59 10.99 3.72
CA ASP A 40 16.71 10.49 5.09
C ASP A 40 15.71 11.24 5.99
N VAL A 41 15.80 11.05 7.30
CA VAL A 41 14.91 11.73 8.26
C VAL A 41 15.02 13.26 8.25
N ASP A 42 16.18 13.80 7.87
CA ASP A 42 16.49 15.23 7.84
C ASP A 42 16.40 15.83 6.42
N LYS A 43 16.59 14.99 5.39
CA LYS A 43 16.61 15.37 3.98
C LYS A 43 15.47 14.68 3.23
N PRO A 44 14.37 15.38 2.93
CA PRO A 44 13.27 14.79 2.19
C PRO A 44 13.71 14.40 0.77
N ARG A 45 13.08 13.33 0.26
CA ARG A 45 13.19 12.93 -1.14
C ARG A 45 12.80 14.09 -2.06
N ARG A 46 13.44 14.20 -3.22
CA ARG A 46 13.13 15.21 -4.23
C ARG A 46 12.57 14.56 -5.49
N VAL A 47 11.62 15.25 -6.14
CA VAL A 47 11.13 14.88 -7.47
C VAL A 47 12.04 15.49 -8.53
N THR A 48 12.55 14.64 -9.41
CA THR A 48 13.37 15.02 -10.58
C THR A 48 12.80 14.30 -11.80
N TYR A 49 12.08 15.03 -12.65
CA TYR A 49 11.46 14.45 -13.86
C TYR A 49 12.48 14.08 -14.93
N ILE A 50 13.64 14.73 -14.88
CA ILE A 50 14.84 14.38 -15.64
C ILE A 50 15.83 13.86 -14.60
N ARG A 51 16.29 12.62 -14.78
CA ARG A 51 17.23 11.99 -13.85
C ARG A 51 18.59 12.65 -13.96
N ASP A 52 19.21 12.92 -12.81
CA ASP A 52 20.58 13.40 -12.70
C ASP A 52 21.48 12.22 -12.33
N GLU A 53 22.52 11.96 -13.11
CA GLU A 53 23.45 10.84 -12.87
C GLU A 53 24.22 10.99 -11.56
N ASN A 54 24.29 12.20 -10.99
CA ASN A 54 24.93 12.47 -9.71
C ASN A 54 23.99 12.29 -8.51
N GLU A 55 22.70 12.03 -8.74
CA GLU A 55 21.72 11.82 -7.70
C GLU A 55 21.47 10.33 -7.45
N PHE A 56 21.23 9.98 -6.19
CA PHE A 56 20.87 8.62 -5.83
C PHE A 56 19.37 8.38 -6.00
N TYR A 57 19.01 7.30 -6.71
CA TYR A 57 17.61 6.88 -6.91
C TYR A 57 17.41 5.46 -6.40
N PRO A 58 16.95 5.27 -5.16
CA PRO A 58 16.98 3.95 -4.53
C PRO A 58 16.07 2.94 -5.23
N ASN A 59 14.94 3.39 -5.80
CA ASN A 59 14.01 2.54 -6.55
C ASN A 59 14.59 2.00 -7.87
N ALA A 60 15.67 2.60 -8.38
CA ALA A 60 16.26 2.23 -9.67
C ALA A 60 16.79 0.79 -9.67
N ASP A 61 17.54 0.45 -8.62
CA ASP A 61 18.06 -0.89 -8.36
C ASP A 61 17.23 -1.66 -7.32
N ALA A 62 16.57 -0.93 -6.41
CA ALA A 62 15.86 -1.49 -5.27
C ALA A 62 16.68 -2.60 -4.60
N VAL A 63 16.10 -3.81 -4.47
CA VAL A 63 16.81 -5.01 -4.01
C VAL A 63 16.94 -6.07 -5.11
N LYS A 64 16.84 -5.65 -6.38
CA LYS A 64 17.04 -6.52 -7.56
C LYS A 64 16.13 -7.75 -7.63
N HIS A 65 14.93 -7.71 -7.06
CA HIS A 65 14.00 -8.85 -7.12
C HIS A 65 13.67 -9.27 -8.55
N TYR A 66 13.69 -8.35 -9.53
CA TYR A 66 13.53 -8.69 -10.94
C TYR A 66 14.50 -9.80 -11.40
N GLN A 67 15.73 -9.81 -10.85
CA GLN A 67 16.73 -10.84 -11.10
C GLN A 67 16.60 -12.04 -10.14
N PHE A 68 16.31 -11.78 -8.87
CA PHE A 68 16.36 -12.78 -7.79
C PHE A 68 15.00 -13.40 -7.42
N TYR A 69 13.94 -13.16 -8.18
CA TYR A 69 12.58 -13.58 -7.80
C TYR A 69 12.45 -15.07 -7.49
N LYS A 70 13.22 -15.95 -8.16
CA LYS A 70 13.19 -17.40 -7.88
C LYS A 70 13.77 -17.74 -6.51
N GLU A 71 14.87 -17.09 -6.13
CA GLU A 71 15.47 -17.25 -4.80
C GLU A 71 14.56 -16.69 -3.73
N ASP A 72 14.05 -15.49 -3.97
CA ASP A 72 13.12 -14.80 -3.07
C ASP A 72 11.85 -15.65 -2.84
N ILE A 73 11.21 -16.16 -3.90
CA ILE A 73 10.04 -17.03 -3.79
C ILE A 73 10.37 -18.36 -3.11
N ALA A 74 11.53 -18.96 -3.38
CA ALA A 74 11.94 -20.20 -2.70
C ALA A 74 12.10 -19.98 -1.18
N LEU A 75 12.57 -18.80 -0.75
CA LEU A 75 12.61 -18.41 0.66
C LEU A 75 11.19 -18.27 1.24
N LEU A 76 10.26 -17.59 0.54
CA LEU A 76 8.87 -17.48 0.98
C LEU A 76 8.19 -18.86 1.11
N ALA A 77 8.46 -19.77 0.16
CA ALA A 77 7.99 -21.14 0.20
C ALA A 77 8.56 -21.92 1.40
N LYS A 78 9.85 -21.72 1.71
CA LYS A 78 10.51 -22.31 2.89
C LYS A 78 9.89 -21.83 4.21
N MET A 79 9.34 -20.61 4.25
CA MET A 79 8.56 -20.11 5.38
C MET A 79 7.15 -20.71 5.47
N GLY A 80 6.69 -21.40 4.43
CA GLY A 80 5.36 -22.01 4.40
C GLY A 80 4.23 -21.07 3.96
N PHE A 81 4.55 -19.93 3.33
CA PHE A 81 3.58 -18.93 2.86
C PHE A 81 2.41 -19.57 2.11
N LYS A 82 1.20 -19.09 2.38
CA LYS A 82 -0.04 -19.47 1.69
C LYS A 82 -0.41 -18.49 0.59
N CYS A 83 -0.04 -17.23 0.76
CA CYS A 83 -0.20 -16.21 -0.26
C CYS A 83 1.01 -15.28 -0.33
N TYR A 84 1.13 -14.56 -1.45
CA TYR A 84 2.08 -13.48 -1.60
C TYR A 84 1.40 -12.31 -2.32
N ARG A 85 1.41 -11.16 -1.66
CA ARG A 85 0.88 -9.92 -2.22
C ARG A 85 2.00 -9.12 -2.88
N PHE A 86 1.82 -8.75 -4.14
CA PHE A 86 2.76 -7.89 -4.87
C PHE A 86 2.00 -6.96 -5.82
N SER A 87 2.66 -5.94 -6.35
CA SER A 87 2.10 -5.11 -7.43
C SER A 87 2.69 -5.42 -8.79
N ILE A 88 1.90 -5.23 -9.84
CA ILE A 88 2.40 -5.21 -11.21
C ILE A 88 2.77 -3.75 -11.53
N ALA A 89 4.02 -3.53 -11.93
CA ALA A 89 4.49 -2.22 -12.37
C ALA A 89 3.81 -1.85 -13.69
N TRP A 90 2.89 -0.88 -13.63
CA TRP A 90 2.16 -0.39 -14.82
C TRP A 90 3.15 0.06 -15.91
N SER A 91 4.27 0.70 -15.54
CA SER A 91 5.31 1.14 -16.48
C SER A 91 6.13 -0.01 -17.11
N ARG A 92 5.99 -1.26 -16.65
CA ARG A 92 6.50 -2.43 -17.39
C ARG A 92 5.54 -2.87 -18.48
N ILE A 93 4.23 -2.75 -18.24
CA ILE A 93 3.20 -3.23 -19.18
C ILE A 93 2.88 -2.16 -20.22
N PHE A 94 2.74 -0.91 -19.81
CA PHE A 94 2.56 0.26 -20.68
C PHE A 94 3.62 1.29 -20.30
N PRO A 95 4.79 1.30 -20.97
CA PRO A 95 5.93 2.15 -20.60
C PRO A 95 5.60 3.64 -20.47
N ASN A 96 4.78 4.18 -21.37
CA ASN A 96 4.29 5.57 -21.31
C ASN A 96 2.89 5.67 -20.68
N GLY A 97 2.21 4.53 -20.50
CA GLY A 97 0.85 4.44 -19.95
C GLY A 97 -0.25 4.74 -20.97
N ASP A 98 0.08 5.49 -22.03
CA ASP A 98 -0.79 5.79 -23.17
C ASP A 98 -0.36 5.06 -24.45
N ASP A 99 0.48 4.03 -24.33
CA ASP A 99 0.92 3.21 -25.45
C ASP A 99 -0.26 2.47 -26.12
N ALA A 100 -0.18 2.29 -27.44
CA ALA A 100 -1.22 1.59 -28.19
C ALA A 100 -1.27 0.08 -27.89
N PHE A 101 -0.13 -0.51 -27.53
CA PHE A 101 0.03 -1.94 -27.27
C PHE A 101 0.88 -2.15 -26.01
N PRO A 102 0.63 -3.23 -25.24
CA PRO A 102 1.45 -3.55 -24.09
C PRO A 102 2.86 -4.01 -24.51
N ASN A 103 3.80 -3.85 -23.60
CA ASN A 103 5.14 -4.38 -23.71
C ASN A 103 5.16 -5.86 -23.27
N GLU A 104 5.40 -6.76 -24.23
CA GLU A 104 5.37 -8.21 -24.01
C GLU A 104 6.44 -8.68 -23.03
N GLU A 105 7.63 -8.08 -23.02
CA GLU A 105 8.69 -8.50 -22.08
C GLU A 105 8.31 -8.20 -20.63
N GLY A 106 7.58 -7.08 -20.41
CA GLY A 106 6.98 -6.77 -19.12
C GLY A 106 5.93 -7.78 -18.69
N LEU A 107 5.09 -8.25 -19.62
CA LEU A 107 4.10 -9.31 -19.34
C LEU A 107 4.78 -10.64 -19.00
N GLN A 108 5.80 -11.02 -19.76
CA GLN A 108 6.53 -12.27 -19.56
C GLN A 108 7.24 -12.34 -18.22
N PHE A 109 7.76 -11.23 -17.71
CA PHE A 109 8.33 -11.21 -16.36
C PHE A 109 7.30 -11.64 -15.30
N TYR A 110 6.09 -11.10 -15.33
CA TYR A 110 5.05 -11.47 -14.38
C TYR A 110 4.48 -12.87 -14.63
N ASP A 111 4.47 -13.36 -15.88
CA ASP A 111 4.18 -14.78 -16.13
C ASP A 111 5.14 -15.69 -15.37
N LEU A 112 6.45 -15.41 -15.47
CA LEU A 112 7.49 -16.20 -14.81
C LEU A 112 7.40 -16.09 -13.29
N LEU A 113 7.11 -14.89 -12.76
CA LEU A 113 6.91 -14.68 -11.34
C LEU A 113 5.71 -15.48 -10.81
N LEU A 114 4.57 -15.39 -11.50
CA LEU A 114 3.34 -16.11 -11.16
C LEU A 114 3.52 -17.63 -11.25
N ASP A 115 4.21 -18.11 -12.29
CA ASP A 115 4.49 -19.54 -12.47
C ASP A 115 5.37 -20.08 -11.33
N GLU A 116 6.35 -19.29 -10.87
CA GLU A 116 7.19 -19.67 -9.73
C GLU A 116 6.38 -19.68 -8.41
N LEU A 117 5.44 -18.75 -8.19
CA LEU A 117 4.52 -18.79 -7.04
C LEU A 117 3.63 -20.04 -7.06
N ILE A 118 3.01 -20.32 -8.21
CA ILE A 118 2.12 -21.47 -8.41
C ILE A 118 2.86 -22.79 -8.19
N LYS A 119 4.11 -22.90 -8.66
CA LYS A 119 4.99 -24.06 -8.41
C LYS A 119 5.12 -24.39 -6.93
N TYR A 120 5.18 -23.37 -6.06
CA TYR A 120 5.23 -23.55 -4.60
C TYR A 120 3.86 -23.51 -3.91
N ARG A 121 2.76 -23.43 -4.68
CA ARG A 121 1.38 -23.32 -4.17
C ARG A 121 1.16 -22.10 -3.28
N ILE A 122 1.80 -20.99 -3.64
CA ILE A 122 1.59 -19.69 -3.01
C ILE A 122 0.55 -18.94 -3.84
N GLU A 123 -0.59 -18.60 -3.25
CA GLU A 123 -1.65 -17.85 -3.93
C GLU A 123 -1.20 -16.41 -4.21
N PRO A 124 -1.18 -15.95 -5.47
CA PRO A 124 -0.87 -14.56 -5.78
C PRO A 124 -2.03 -13.63 -5.45
N ILE A 125 -1.74 -12.55 -4.72
CA ILE A 125 -2.67 -11.44 -4.47
C ILE A 125 -2.12 -10.19 -5.15
N VAL A 126 -2.68 -9.81 -6.29
CA VAL A 126 -2.07 -8.80 -7.17
C VAL A 126 -2.66 -7.42 -6.96
N THR A 127 -1.82 -6.44 -6.65
CA THR A 127 -2.19 -5.02 -6.61
C THR A 127 -1.93 -4.38 -7.97
N ILE A 128 -2.96 -3.79 -8.58
CA ILE A 128 -2.88 -3.27 -9.95
C ILE A 128 -2.09 -1.96 -10.00
N SER A 129 -2.32 -1.05 -9.06
CA SER A 129 -1.62 0.24 -8.97
C SER A 129 -1.09 0.51 -7.56
N HIS A 130 0.23 0.52 -7.40
CA HIS A 130 0.91 0.77 -6.13
C HIS A 130 1.97 1.88 -6.27
N TYR A 131 1.52 3.14 -6.27
CA TYR A 131 2.42 4.32 -6.24
C TYR A 131 3.49 4.37 -7.35
N GLU A 132 3.17 3.84 -8.52
CA GLU A 132 4.16 3.62 -9.59
C GLU A 132 3.58 3.80 -10.99
N MET A 133 2.58 4.67 -11.14
CA MET A 133 2.03 4.96 -12.46
C MET A 133 3.12 5.49 -13.41
N PRO A 134 3.02 5.24 -14.73
CA PRO A 134 3.99 5.75 -15.70
C PRO A 134 4.14 7.27 -15.59
N LEU A 135 5.38 7.75 -15.52
CA LEU A 135 5.73 9.15 -15.33
C LEU A 135 5.16 10.02 -16.47
N ASN A 136 5.10 9.48 -17.69
CA ASN A 136 4.48 10.16 -18.82
C ASN A 136 3.00 10.51 -18.56
N LEU A 137 2.24 9.68 -17.85
CA LEU A 137 0.86 10.01 -17.48
C LEU A 137 0.79 11.21 -16.52
N ALA A 138 1.73 11.29 -15.58
CA ALA A 138 1.85 12.47 -14.71
C ALA A 138 2.22 13.72 -15.51
N LEU A 139 3.21 13.63 -16.40
CA LEU A 139 3.72 14.77 -17.18
C LEU A 139 2.70 15.30 -18.21
N LYS A 140 2.08 14.41 -18.99
CA LYS A 140 1.23 14.77 -20.14
C LYS A 140 -0.23 14.96 -19.76
N TYR A 141 -0.70 14.25 -18.74
CA TYR A 141 -2.11 14.24 -18.34
C TYR A 141 -2.33 14.72 -16.91
N ASN A 142 -1.28 15.03 -16.15
CA ASN A 142 -1.40 15.38 -14.72
C ASN A 142 -2.08 14.25 -13.92
N GLY A 143 -1.76 13.00 -14.29
CA GLY A 143 -2.25 11.79 -13.66
C GLY A 143 -3.77 11.69 -13.66
N PHE A 144 -4.35 11.28 -12.54
CA PHE A 144 -5.80 11.12 -12.37
C PHE A 144 -6.56 12.45 -12.28
N LYS A 145 -5.89 13.61 -12.31
CA LYS A 145 -6.61 14.89 -12.50
C LYS A 145 -7.33 14.91 -13.84
N ASN A 146 -6.75 14.30 -14.88
CA ASN A 146 -7.36 14.21 -16.19
C ASN A 146 -8.17 12.92 -16.32
N ARG A 147 -9.43 13.08 -16.71
CA ARG A 147 -10.38 11.97 -16.88
C ARG A 147 -9.93 10.92 -17.90
N LYS A 148 -9.08 11.28 -18.89
CA LYS A 148 -8.52 10.32 -19.86
C LYS A 148 -7.71 9.20 -19.20
N THR A 149 -7.11 9.46 -18.03
CA THR A 149 -6.33 8.47 -17.27
C THR A 149 -7.17 7.27 -16.84
N ILE A 150 -8.49 7.43 -16.69
CA ILE A 150 -9.42 6.31 -16.46
C ILE A 150 -9.33 5.30 -17.60
N LYS A 151 -9.28 5.78 -18.86
CA LYS A 151 -9.22 4.90 -20.03
C LYS A 151 -7.87 4.19 -20.16
N PHE A 152 -6.77 4.89 -19.85
CA PHE A 152 -5.44 4.27 -19.81
C PHE A 152 -5.37 3.16 -18.75
N PHE A 153 -5.93 3.41 -17.56
CA PHE A 153 -6.04 2.40 -16.52
C PHE A 153 -6.93 1.23 -16.95
N GLU A 154 -8.08 1.48 -17.58
CA GLU A 154 -8.95 0.41 -18.11
C GLU A 154 -8.21 -0.47 -19.13
N ASN A 155 -7.46 0.12 -20.06
CA ASN A 155 -6.68 -0.64 -21.04
C ASN A 155 -5.63 -1.52 -20.35
N TYR A 156 -4.93 -0.97 -19.35
CA TYR A 156 -3.99 -1.72 -18.53
C TYR A 156 -4.64 -2.90 -17.79
N VAL A 157 -5.77 -2.65 -17.13
CA VAL A 157 -6.56 -3.67 -16.43
C VAL A 157 -6.98 -4.80 -17.36
N ARG A 158 -7.52 -4.47 -18.55
CA ARG A 158 -7.96 -5.49 -19.52
C ARG A 158 -6.82 -6.41 -19.96
N VAL A 159 -5.63 -5.86 -20.20
CA VAL A 159 -4.46 -6.64 -20.60
C VAL A 159 -4.03 -7.59 -19.49
N ILE A 160 -3.86 -7.11 -18.25
CA ILE A 160 -3.37 -7.97 -17.16
C ILE A 160 -4.43 -8.98 -16.70
N PHE A 161 -5.71 -8.61 -16.73
CA PHE A 161 -6.79 -9.55 -16.42
C PHE A 161 -6.84 -10.68 -17.45
N GLU A 162 -6.82 -10.36 -18.75
CA GLU A 162 -6.84 -11.38 -19.79
C GLU A 162 -5.58 -12.26 -19.74
N ARG A 163 -4.39 -11.67 -19.56
CA ARG A 163 -3.13 -12.42 -19.55
C ARG A 163 -3.04 -13.38 -18.35
N TYR A 164 -3.48 -12.95 -17.17
CA TYR A 164 -3.26 -13.69 -15.92
C TYR A 164 -4.53 -14.35 -15.35
N LYS A 165 -5.61 -14.45 -16.13
CA LYS A 165 -6.91 -14.98 -15.68
C LYS A 165 -6.88 -16.38 -15.07
N ASP A 166 -5.98 -17.22 -15.53
CA ASP A 166 -5.83 -18.60 -15.05
C ASP A 166 -4.81 -18.74 -13.91
N LYS A 167 -4.11 -17.65 -13.57
CA LYS A 167 -3.02 -17.62 -12.58
C LYS A 167 -3.34 -16.80 -11.34
N VAL A 168 -4.23 -15.81 -11.44
CA VAL A 168 -4.52 -14.87 -10.34
C VAL A 168 -6.01 -14.82 -10.06
N LYS A 169 -6.38 -15.07 -8.80
CA LYS A 169 -7.75 -14.97 -8.32
C LYS A 169 -8.02 -13.68 -7.55
N TYR A 170 -7.07 -13.23 -6.74
CA TYR A 170 -7.26 -12.09 -5.84
C TYR A 170 -6.55 -10.85 -6.38
N TRP A 171 -7.32 -9.78 -6.56
CA TRP A 171 -6.83 -8.52 -7.08
C TRP A 171 -7.17 -7.39 -6.12
N ILE A 172 -6.32 -6.36 -6.10
CA ILE A 172 -6.52 -5.09 -5.40
C ILE A 172 -6.37 -3.98 -6.44
N THR A 173 -7.30 -3.05 -6.54
CA THR A 173 -7.24 -2.00 -7.58
C THR A 173 -6.15 -0.96 -7.29
N PHE A 174 -6.37 -0.10 -6.31
CA PHE A 174 -5.44 0.97 -5.92
C PHE A 174 -4.97 0.72 -4.49
N ASN A 175 -3.64 0.65 -4.31
CA ASN A 175 -3.06 0.65 -2.98
C ASN A 175 -3.36 1.95 -2.26
N GLU A 176 -3.79 1.86 -1.00
CA GLU A 176 -3.93 2.99 -0.08
C GLU A 176 -4.57 4.22 -0.74
N VAL A 177 -5.69 4.01 -1.44
CA VAL A 177 -6.31 5.01 -2.32
C VAL A 177 -6.69 6.31 -1.60
N ASN A 178 -6.86 6.26 -0.28
CA ASN A 178 -7.16 7.41 0.58
C ASN A 178 -5.92 8.23 1.01
N MET A 179 -4.71 7.77 0.70
CA MET A 179 -3.46 8.46 1.03
C MET A 179 -3.42 9.95 0.64
N PRO A 180 -3.97 10.41 -0.51
CA PRO A 180 -4.00 11.85 -0.84
C PRO A 180 -4.76 12.73 0.17
N LEU A 181 -5.68 12.13 0.94
CA LEU A 181 -6.44 12.81 2.01
C LEU A 181 -5.69 12.82 3.34
N LEU A 182 -4.77 11.89 3.53
CA LEU A 182 -4.03 11.70 4.77
C LEU A 182 -2.65 12.36 4.74
N HIS A 183 -2.03 12.48 3.56
CA HIS A 183 -0.68 12.98 3.46
C HIS A 183 -0.37 13.60 2.08
N PRO A 184 0.48 14.65 2.00
CA PRO A 184 0.80 15.31 0.74
C PRO A 184 1.38 14.41 -0.35
N LEU A 185 2.23 13.44 0.03
CA LEU A 185 2.86 12.47 -0.89
C LEU A 185 1.85 11.74 -1.78
N GLY A 186 0.64 11.48 -1.29
CA GLY A 186 -0.40 10.78 -2.04
C GLY A 186 -0.81 11.51 -3.31
N SER A 187 -0.69 12.84 -3.34
CA SER A 187 -1.03 13.63 -4.55
C SER A 187 -0.12 13.31 -5.73
N PHE A 188 1.17 13.07 -5.47
CA PHE A 188 2.11 12.69 -6.51
C PHE A 188 2.11 11.18 -6.74
N LEU A 189 2.32 10.40 -5.68
CA LEU A 189 2.52 8.96 -5.77
C LEU A 189 1.25 8.21 -6.20
N SER A 190 0.10 8.52 -5.60
CA SER A 190 -1.16 7.85 -5.92
C SER A 190 -1.84 8.48 -7.13
N LEU A 191 -1.96 9.81 -7.14
CA LEU A 191 -2.77 10.51 -8.15
C LEU A 191 -1.96 10.96 -9.37
N GLY A 192 -0.64 10.95 -9.34
CA GLY A 192 0.22 11.44 -10.43
C GLY A 192 0.13 12.94 -10.68
N ILE A 193 -0.32 13.72 -9.69
CA ILE A 193 -0.56 15.14 -9.86
C ILE A 193 0.74 15.91 -9.68
N ILE A 194 1.14 16.59 -10.74
CA ILE A 194 2.22 17.56 -10.78
C ILE A 194 1.70 18.90 -10.24
N ASP A 195 2.21 19.28 -9.07
CA ASP A 195 1.94 20.57 -8.42
C ASP A 195 2.76 21.71 -9.06
N LYS A 196 4.05 21.45 -9.29
CA LYS A 196 4.97 22.39 -9.93
C LYS A 196 5.75 21.69 -11.04
N ASN A 197 5.81 22.31 -12.21
CA ASN A 197 6.61 21.81 -13.33
C ASN A 197 8.07 22.28 -13.21
N ALA A 198 8.75 21.87 -12.15
CA ALA A 198 10.15 22.16 -11.86
C ALA A 198 10.88 20.90 -11.38
N ASN A 199 12.17 20.76 -11.68
CA ASN A 199 12.99 19.67 -11.14
C ASN A 199 13.51 20.01 -9.74
N GLY A 200 13.80 18.98 -8.95
CA GLY A 200 14.42 19.11 -7.63
C GLY A 200 13.45 19.52 -6.52
N ILE A 201 12.14 19.32 -6.71
CA ILE A 201 11.13 19.74 -5.73
C ILE A 201 11.17 18.80 -4.53
N SER A 202 11.34 19.34 -3.33
CA SER A 202 11.18 18.58 -2.10
C SER A 202 9.76 18.02 -1.98
N MET A 203 9.65 16.73 -1.66
CA MET A 203 8.35 16.11 -1.43
C MET A 203 7.55 16.76 -0.29
N ASN A 204 8.22 17.43 0.66
CA ASN A 204 7.56 18.17 1.75
C ASN A 204 6.90 19.46 1.27
N GLU A 205 7.28 19.98 0.10
CA GLU A 205 6.67 21.19 -0.48
C GLU A 205 5.48 20.88 -1.39
N TRP A 206 5.16 19.60 -1.61
CA TRP A 206 4.13 19.19 -2.54
C TRP A 206 2.74 19.51 -1.98
N ASN A 207 2.02 20.49 -2.53
CA ASN A 207 0.78 20.94 -1.92
C ASN A 207 -0.37 21.10 -2.92
N VAL A 208 -1.03 19.99 -3.24
CA VAL A 208 -2.23 19.98 -4.07
C VAL A 208 -3.47 20.29 -3.23
N ASN A 209 -4.29 21.24 -3.68
CA ASN A 209 -5.52 21.63 -2.98
C ASN A 209 -6.59 20.51 -2.95
N LEU A 210 -7.50 20.62 -1.98
CA LEU A 210 -8.53 19.60 -1.72
C LEU A 210 -9.49 19.38 -2.90
N GLN A 211 -9.88 20.44 -3.62
CA GLN A 211 -10.71 20.36 -4.83
C GLN A 211 -10.08 19.45 -5.88
N THR A 212 -8.79 19.63 -6.14
CA THR A 212 -8.06 18.84 -7.14
C THR A 212 -7.89 17.40 -6.68
N LYS A 213 -7.55 17.19 -5.39
CA LYS A 213 -7.45 15.86 -4.79
C LYS A 213 -8.77 15.08 -4.91
N LEU A 214 -9.89 15.67 -4.52
CA LEU A 214 -11.19 15.01 -4.55
C LEU A 214 -11.69 14.73 -5.97
N GLN A 215 -11.41 15.61 -6.94
CA GLN A 215 -11.73 15.34 -8.34
C GLN A 215 -10.90 14.18 -8.91
N ALA A 216 -9.61 14.13 -8.60
CA ALA A 216 -8.74 13.04 -9.04
C ALA A 216 -9.08 11.70 -8.34
N LEU A 217 -9.41 11.74 -7.05
CA LEU A 217 -9.93 10.58 -6.32
C LEU A 217 -11.24 10.07 -6.92
N HIS A 218 -12.15 10.97 -7.32
CA HIS A 218 -13.35 10.55 -8.04
C HIS A 218 -13.01 9.75 -9.31
N HIS A 219 -12.02 10.17 -10.09
CA HIS A 219 -11.57 9.41 -11.25
C HIS A 219 -10.94 8.05 -10.88
N GLN A 220 -10.18 7.95 -9.78
CA GLN A 220 -9.69 6.66 -9.28
C GLN A 220 -10.83 5.75 -8.82
N PHE A 221 -11.86 6.28 -8.16
CA PHE A 221 -13.03 5.49 -7.76
C PHE A 221 -13.77 4.92 -8.98
N VAL A 222 -13.98 5.75 -10.01
CA VAL A 222 -14.59 5.31 -11.27
C VAL A 222 -13.70 4.28 -11.98
N ALA A 223 -12.39 4.48 -12.02
CA ALA A 223 -11.45 3.51 -12.59
C ALA A 223 -11.45 2.18 -11.83
N SER A 224 -11.53 2.22 -10.49
CA SER A 224 -11.66 1.02 -9.65
C SER A 224 -12.96 0.30 -9.95
N ALA A 225 -14.08 1.03 -10.04
CA ALA A 225 -15.38 0.45 -10.33
C ALA A 225 -15.44 -0.18 -11.73
N ILE A 226 -14.78 0.42 -12.73
CA ILE A 226 -14.62 -0.16 -14.06
C ILE A 226 -13.85 -1.49 -13.99
N ALA A 227 -12.73 -1.54 -13.25
CA ALA A 227 -11.96 -2.77 -13.07
C ALA A 227 -12.81 -3.86 -12.40
N THR A 228 -13.53 -3.52 -11.33
CA THR A 228 -14.46 -4.44 -10.65
C THR A 228 -15.55 -4.96 -11.58
N LYS A 229 -16.19 -4.06 -12.34
CA LYS A 229 -17.24 -4.42 -13.30
C LYS A 229 -16.72 -5.36 -14.40
N ILE A 230 -15.52 -5.10 -14.92
CA ILE A 230 -14.86 -5.99 -15.89
C ILE A 230 -14.62 -7.37 -15.26
N ALA A 231 -14.05 -7.41 -14.06
CA ALA A 231 -13.79 -8.65 -13.35
C ALA A 231 -15.07 -9.48 -13.14
N HIS A 232 -16.11 -8.89 -12.56
CA HIS A 232 -17.36 -9.59 -12.28
C HIS A 232 -18.09 -10.07 -13.55
N LYS A 233 -17.96 -9.33 -14.65
CA LYS A 233 -18.63 -9.67 -15.91
C LYS A 233 -17.86 -10.71 -16.74
N GLU A 234 -16.54 -10.56 -16.83
CA GLU A 234 -15.70 -11.31 -17.78
C GLU A 234 -14.89 -12.43 -17.09
N TYR A 235 -14.62 -12.31 -15.78
CA TYR A 235 -13.75 -13.19 -15.01
C TYR A 235 -14.40 -13.59 -13.66
N PRO A 236 -15.45 -14.43 -13.66
CA PRO A 236 -16.29 -14.68 -12.48
C PRO A 236 -15.56 -15.29 -11.26
N ASN A 237 -14.36 -15.84 -11.45
CA ASN A 237 -13.53 -16.37 -10.37
C ASN A 237 -12.76 -15.28 -9.60
N PHE A 238 -12.58 -14.10 -10.20
CA PHE A 238 -11.83 -13.02 -9.59
C PHE A 238 -12.51 -12.50 -8.33
N LYS A 239 -11.68 -12.06 -7.39
CA LYS A 239 -12.07 -11.34 -6.19
C LYS A 239 -11.34 -10.01 -6.16
N ILE A 240 -12.09 -8.92 -6.19
CA ILE A 240 -11.56 -7.56 -6.25
C ILE A 240 -11.68 -6.93 -4.88
N GLY A 241 -10.56 -6.47 -4.33
CA GLY A 241 -10.49 -5.78 -3.05
C GLY A 241 -10.24 -4.29 -3.23
N CYS A 242 -10.75 -3.49 -2.28
CA CYS A 242 -10.19 -2.16 -2.04
C CYS A 242 -8.93 -2.27 -1.18
N MET A 243 -8.12 -1.22 -1.12
CA MET A 243 -7.03 -1.12 -0.16
C MET A 243 -6.95 0.30 0.40
N LEU A 244 -7.13 0.43 1.71
CA LEU A 244 -7.00 1.70 2.42
C LEU A 244 -5.80 1.72 3.36
N LEU A 245 -5.19 2.89 3.48
CA LEU A 245 -4.30 3.22 4.57
C LEU A 245 -5.13 3.47 5.82
N MET A 246 -5.13 2.53 6.78
CA MET A 246 -5.87 2.68 8.02
C MET A 246 -5.02 3.40 9.06
N SER A 247 -5.33 4.67 9.25
CA SER A 247 -4.85 5.51 10.34
C SER A 247 -6.00 5.76 11.32
N THR A 248 -6.29 4.78 12.18
CA THR A 248 -7.38 4.88 13.16
C THR A 248 -7.15 6.02 14.15
N LYS A 249 -8.18 6.86 14.33
CA LYS A 249 -8.18 8.02 15.22
C LYS A 249 -8.97 7.76 16.49
N TYR A 250 -8.30 7.89 17.63
CA TYR A 250 -8.95 7.92 18.93
C TYR A 250 -9.22 9.35 19.37
N PRO A 251 -10.31 9.61 20.09
CA PRO A 251 -10.42 10.86 20.84
C PRO A 251 -9.40 10.84 21.98
N TYR A 252 -8.69 11.94 22.20
CA TYR A 252 -7.70 12.01 23.28
C TYR A 252 -8.29 11.72 24.67
N ASN A 253 -9.54 12.12 24.90
CA ASN A 253 -10.29 11.87 26.12
C ASN A 253 -11.81 11.86 25.82
N CYS A 254 -12.62 11.65 26.86
CA CYS A 254 -14.09 11.61 26.75
C CYS A 254 -14.74 12.99 26.57
N ASN A 255 -13.98 14.06 26.30
CA ASN A 255 -14.58 15.36 25.97
C ASN A 255 -15.36 15.20 24.65
N PRO A 256 -16.67 15.53 24.61
CA PRO A 256 -17.47 15.39 23.40
C PRO A 256 -16.88 16.09 22.16
N ALA A 257 -16.15 17.19 22.35
CA ALA A 257 -15.46 17.90 21.29
C ALA A 257 -14.39 17.02 20.60
N ASN A 258 -13.60 16.29 21.39
CA ASN A 258 -12.58 15.36 20.89
C ASN A 258 -13.21 14.12 20.26
N VAL A 259 -14.32 13.62 20.82
CA VAL A 259 -15.10 12.50 20.24
C VAL A 259 -15.61 12.86 18.84
N LEU A 260 -16.22 14.03 18.69
CA LEU A 260 -16.70 14.50 17.39
C LEU A 260 -15.56 14.78 16.41
N ALA A 261 -14.44 15.33 16.87
CA ALA A 261 -13.26 15.57 16.04
C ALA A 261 -12.66 14.25 15.50
N ALA A 262 -12.50 13.24 16.36
CA ALA A 262 -12.02 11.92 15.94
C ALA A 262 -12.96 11.27 14.91
N GLN A 263 -14.28 11.34 15.15
CA GLN A 263 -15.28 10.83 14.21
C GLN A 263 -15.21 11.55 12.85
N GLU A 264 -15.08 12.88 12.84
CA GLU A 264 -14.95 13.66 11.62
C GLU A 264 -13.69 13.28 10.82
N LYS A 265 -12.55 13.12 11.49
CA LYS A 265 -11.30 12.70 10.85
C LYS A 265 -11.40 11.32 10.21
N MET A 266 -12.01 10.36 10.90
CA MET A 266 -12.30 9.04 10.33
C MET A 266 -13.23 9.14 9.12
N ASN A 267 -14.29 9.95 9.21
CA ASN A 267 -15.22 10.17 8.11
C ASN A 267 -14.51 10.70 6.86
N TYR A 268 -13.75 11.78 6.97
CA TYR A 268 -13.16 12.42 5.79
C TYR A 268 -11.89 11.71 5.30
N GLY A 269 -11.06 11.19 6.19
CA GLY A 269 -9.78 10.56 5.83
C GLY A 269 -9.89 9.10 5.40
N ILE A 270 -10.89 8.37 5.92
CA ILE A 270 -11.03 6.92 5.68
C ILE A 270 -12.37 6.63 4.99
N TYR A 271 -13.49 6.93 5.66
CA TYR A 271 -14.80 6.45 5.24
C TYR A 271 -15.30 7.12 3.95
N TYR A 272 -14.76 8.27 3.58
CA TYR A 272 -15.03 8.92 2.31
C TYR A 272 -14.70 8.03 1.11
N ALA A 273 -13.49 7.46 1.08
CA ALA A 273 -13.08 6.54 0.02
C ALA A 273 -13.70 5.15 0.21
N ALA A 274 -13.72 4.66 1.44
CA ALA A 274 -14.24 3.34 1.79
C ALA A 274 -15.70 3.15 1.35
N ASP A 275 -16.59 4.09 1.70
CA ASP A 275 -18.02 3.98 1.39
C ASP A 275 -18.24 3.98 -0.13
N VAL A 276 -17.47 4.75 -0.90
CA VAL A 276 -17.58 4.74 -2.36
C VAL A 276 -17.20 3.38 -2.96
N LEU A 277 -16.11 2.78 -2.49
CA LEU A 277 -15.61 1.52 -3.05
C LEU A 277 -16.43 0.29 -2.61
N VAL A 278 -16.97 0.33 -1.40
CA VAL A 278 -17.69 -0.81 -0.81
C VAL A 278 -19.19 -0.72 -1.04
N ARG A 279 -19.78 0.48 -0.94
CA ARG A 279 -21.23 0.70 -1.09
C ARG A 279 -21.62 1.24 -2.46
N GLY A 280 -20.65 1.62 -3.29
CA GLY A 280 -20.89 2.18 -4.61
C GLY A 280 -21.52 3.57 -4.58
N ALA A 281 -21.44 4.27 -3.44
CA ALA A 281 -22.07 5.55 -3.23
C ALA A 281 -21.24 6.44 -2.31
N TYR A 282 -21.27 7.75 -2.58
CA TYR A 282 -20.69 8.72 -1.67
C TYR A 282 -21.41 8.70 -0.30
N PRO A 283 -20.67 8.79 0.81
CA PRO A 283 -21.26 8.74 2.14
C PRO A 283 -22.18 9.94 2.41
N TYR A 284 -23.07 9.79 3.39
CA TYR A 284 -24.08 10.82 3.73
C TYR A 284 -23.46 12.21 4.02
N PHE A 285 -22.25 12.24 4.60
CA PHE A 285 -21.55 13.48 4.93
C PHE A 285 -20.85 14.14 3.73
N ALA A 286 -20.71 13.46 2.58
CA ALA A 286 -19.94 13.97 1.44
C ALA A 286 -20.45 15.32 0.93
N LYS A 287 -21.78 15.50 0.80
CA LYS A 287 -22.35 16.77 0.34
C LYS A 287 -22.05 17.93 1.30
N LYS A 288 -22.10 17.68 2.62
CA LYS A 288 -21.72 18.67 3.63
C LYS A 288 -20.23 18.96 3.56
N TYR A 289 -19.41 17.91 3.49
CA TYR A 289 -17.96 18.03 3.36
C TYR A 289 -17.56 18.88 2.14
N TRP A 290 -18.20 18.67 0.99
CA TRP A 290 -17.98 19.48 -0.19
C TRP A 290 -18.42 20.93 0.00
N LYS A 291 -19.63 21.15 0.52
CA LYS A 291 -20.17 22.49 0.77
C LYS A 291 -19.26 23.30 1.71
N ASP A 292 -18.86 22.72 2.83
CA ASP A 292 -18.06 23.39 3.85
C ASP A 292 -16.66 23.77 3.33
N ASN A 293 -16.15 23.04 2.34
CA ASN A 293 -14.83 23.27 1.74
C ASN A 293 -14.90 23.95 0.35
N GLY A 294 -16.08 24.41 -0.09
CA GLY A 294 -16.25 25.05 -1.39
C GLY A 294 -15.93 24.15 -2.59
N ILE A 295 -16.14 22.84 -2.45
CA ILE A 295 -15.79 21.84 -3.47
C ILE A 295 -16.95 21.62 -4.44
N THR A 296 -16.65 21.61 -5.73
CA THR A 296 -17.56 21.21 -6.80
C THR A 296 -16.91 20.12 -7.63
N LEU A 297 -17.44 18.90 -7.58
CA LEU A 297 -16.93 17.78 -8.36
C LEU A 297 -17.71 17.63 -9.67
N ASN A 298 -16.98 17.39 -10.76
CA ASN A 298 -17.57 16.92 -12.01
C ASN A 298 -17.81 15.40 -11.89
N ILE A 299 -19.04 15.05 -11.51
CA ILE A 299 -19.54 13.68 -11.38
C ILE A 299 -20.67 13.50 -12.39
N THR A 300 -20.51 12.57 -13.31
CA THR A 300 -21.54 12.26 -14.32
C THR A 300 -22.55 11.25 -13.78
N LYS A 301 -23.69 11.07 -14.46
CA LYS A 301 -24.67 10.04 -14.08
C LYS A 301 -24.09 8.64 -14.30
N GLU A 302 -23.33 8.50 -15.37
CA GLU A 302 -22.63 7.28 -15.75
C GLU A 302 -21.59 6.90 -14.68
N ASP A 303 -20.90 7.88 -14.09
CA ASP A 303 -19.97 7.62 -12.97
C ASP A 303 -20.70 7.01 -11.79
N LEU A 304 -21.83 7.60 -11.38
CA LEU A 304 -22.60 7.09 -10.24
C LEU A 304 -23.15 5.69 -10.48
N GLU A 305 -23.50 5.34 -11.73
CA GLU A 305 -23.93 4.00 -12.07
C GLU A 305 -22.77 3.01 -12.03
N LEU A 306 -21.62 3.37 -12.61
CA LEU A 306 -20.41 2.56 -12.55
C LEU A 306 -20.01 2.26 -11.09
N LEU A 307 -20.02 3.28 -10.22
CA LEU A 307 -19.67 3.09 -8.81
C LEU A 307 -20.57 2.04 -8.13
N LYS A 308 -21.89 2.04 -8.39
CA LYS A 308 -22.82 1.05 -7.85
C LYS A 308 -22.59 -0.36 -8.39
N GLU A 309 -22.28 -0.47 -9.68
CA GLU A 309 -22.02 -1.76 -10.32
C GLU A 309 -20.64 -2.34 -9.95
N GLY A 310 -19.72 -1.49 -9.51
CA GLY A 310 -18.30 -1.82 -9.30
C GLY A 310 -17.86 -1.92 -7.84
N THR A 311 -18.72 -2.41 -6.94
CA THR A 311 -18.39 -2.59 -5.51
C THR A 311 -17.48 -3.78 -5.27
N VAL A 312 -16.50 -3.61 -4.39
CA VAL A 312 -15.47 -4.63 -4.10
C VAL A 312 -16.02 -5.85 -3.35
N ASP A 313 -15.38 -7.01 -3.55
CA ASP A 313 -15.71 -8.30 -2.91
C ASP A 313 -15.19 -8.41 -1.47
N TYR A 314 -14.09 -7.71 -1.16
CA TYR A 314 -13.47 -7.71 0.18
C TYR A 314 -12.81 -6.38 0.50
N PHE A 315 -12.65 -6.10 1.79
CA PHE A 315 -11.99 -4.90 2.28
C PHE A 315 -10.57 -5.24 2.70
N SER A 316 -9.56 -4.69 2.03
CA SER A 316 -8.18 -4.79 2.50
C SER A 316 -7.63 -3.47 3.02
N PHE A 317 -6.63 -3.55 3.89
CA PHE A 317 -6.01 -2.36 4.44
C PHE A 317 -4.60 -2.59 4.98
N SER A 318 -3.82 -1.52 5.01
CA SER A 318 -2.61 -1.44 5.81
C SER A 318 -2.91 -0.95 7.22
N TYR A 319 -2.22 -1.51 8.20
CA TYR A 319 -2.28 -1.09 9.59
C TYR A 319 -0.89 -1.08 10.22
N TYR A 320 -0.55 0.02 10.89
CA TYR A 320 0.74 0.16 11.56
C TYR A 320 0.65 0.84 12.93
N SER A 321 -0.20 1.86 13.06
CA SER A 321 -0.31 2.72 14.23
C SER A 321 -1.68 3.38 14.30
N THR A 322 -2.12 3.68 15.52
CA THR A 322 -3.19 4.64 15.80
C THR A 322 -2.63 6.04 16.06
N SER A 323 -3.49 7.04 16.16
CA SER A 323 -3.15 8.34 16.74
C SER A 323 -4.35 8.91 17.50
N VAL A 324 -4.14 10.00 18.24
CA VAL A 324 -5.21 10.71 18.94
C VAL A 324 -5.56 12.03 18.27
N GLU A 325 -6.82 12.44 18.41
CA GLU A 325 -7.33 13.75 18.02
C GLU A 325 -7.68 14.56 19.28
N ASP A 326 -7.17 15.78 19.34
CA ASP A 326 -7.43 16.73 20.41
C ASP A 326 -7.59 18.15 19.86
N ILE A 327 -8.77 18.72 20.05
CA ILE A 327 -9.07 20.12 19.71
C ILE A 327 -9.18 21.02 20.95
N THR A 328 -8.94 20.46 22.14
CA THR A 328 -8.98 21.17 23.42
C THR A 328 -7.60 21.63 23.90
N GLY A 329 -6.53 21.10 23.32
CA GLY A 329 -5.15 21.52 23.58
C GLY A 329 -4.52 20.90 24.83
N MET A 330 -5.05 19.77 25.29
CA MET A 330 -4.56 18.99 26.45
C MET A 330 -3.54 17.91 26.08
N ALA A 331 -3.49 17.49 24.82
CA ALA A 331 -2.54 16.51 24.33
C ALA A 331 -1.15 17.13 24.14
N ASP A 332 -0.12 16.28 24.25
CA ASP A 332 1.21 16.65 23.81
C ASP A 332 1.16 17.05 22.32
N LYS A 333 1.65 18.25 22.03
CA LYS A 333 1.73 18.77 20.66
C LYS A 333 2.87 18.13 19.86
N SER A 334 3.67 17.25 20.46
CA SER A 334 4.63 16.45 19.73
C SER A 334 3.92 15.60 18.68
N LYS A 335 4.30 15.81 17.42
CA LYS A 335 3.71 15.11 16.27
C LYS A 335 4.19 13.64 16.23
N GLY A 336 3.43 12.78 15.56
CA GLY A 336 3.77 11.36 15.31
C GLY A 336 5.02 11.17 14.44
N GLY A 337 5.29 9.92 14.04
CA GLY A 337 6.45 9.54 13.21
C GLY A 337 6.47 10.13 11.79
N ASN A 338 7.41 9.65 10.95
CA ASN A 338 7.69 10.20 9.61
C ASN A 338 6.49 10.26 8.63
N PHE A 339 5.39 9.58 8.95
CA PHE A 339 4.08 9.94 8.40
C PHE A 339 3.28 10.64 9.50
N GLU A 340 3.22 11.97 9.43
CA GLU A 340 2.49 12.76 10.40
C GLU A 340 0.97 12.55 10.21
N PHE A 341 0.39 11.59 10.92
CA PHE A 341 -1.06 11.36 10.85
C PHE A 341 -1.83 12.03 11.99
N GLY A 342 -1.21 12.37 13.12
CA GLY A 342 -1.92 12.96 14.26
C GLY A 342 -1.02 13.14 15.48
N LEU A 343 -1.65 13.39 16.64
CA LEU A 343 -0.94 13.56 17.92
C LEU A 343 -0.62 12.20 18.55
N LYS A 344 0.36 12.18 19.45
CA LYS A 344 0.76 10.97 20.18
C LYS A 344 -0.23 10.61 21.28
N ASN A 345 -0.58 9.33 21.35
CA ASN A 345 -1.25 8.73 22.49
C ASN A 345 -0.24 8.53 23.66
N PRO A 346 -0.46 9.09 24.86
CA PRO A 346 0.46 8.98 25.98
C PRO A 346 0.55 7.57 26.58
N TYR A 347 -0.37 6.66 26.23
CA TYR A 347 -0.40 5.28 26.72
C TYR A 347 0.41 4.31 25.85
N LEU A 348 0.89 4.76 24.68
CA LEU A 348 1.56 3.89 23.71
C LEU A 348 3.06 4.20 23.62
N LYS A 349 3.85 3.14 23.43
CA LYS A 349 5.27 3.26 23.05
C LYS A 349 5.38 3.54 21.55
N SER A 350 6.53 4.08 21.13
CA SER A 350 6.85 4.33 19.73
C SER A 350 8.07 3.54 19.25
N SER A 351 8.12 3.24 17.96
CA SER A 351 9.34 2.81 17.26
C SER A 351 10.37 3.94 17.18
N ASP A 352 11.58 3.64 16.74
CA ASP A 352 12.63 4.66 16.48
C ASP A 352 12.22 5.71 15.45
N TRP A 353 11.35 5.36 14.50
CA TRP A 353 10.77 6.30 13.53
C TRP A 353 9.51 7.04 14.03
N GLY A 354 9.20 6.94 15.33
CA GLY A 354 8.07 7.64 15.97
C GLY A 354 6.67 7.04 15.78
N TRP A 355 6.54 5.88 15.14
CA TRP A 355 5.25 5.19 14.94
C TRP A 355 4.79 4.54 16.23
N GLN A 356 3.53 4.72 16.63
CA GLN A 356 3.03 4.14 17.88
C GLN A 356 2.72 2.66 17.69
N ILE A 357 3.13 1.84 18.66
CA ILE A 357 2.90 0.40 18.63
C ILE A 357 1.59 0.10 19.34
N ASP A 358 0.54 -0.16 18.58
CA ASP A 358 -0.80 -0.40 19.10
C ASP A 358 -1.45 -1.63 18.46
N SER A 359 -1.30 -2.80 19.09
CA SER A 359 -1.98 -4.01 18.61
C SER A 359 -3.47 -4.00 18.93
N GLU A 360 -3.90 -3.37 20.03
CA GLU A 360 -5.32 -3.29 20.39
C GLU A 360 -6.09 -2.45 19.37
N GLY A 361 -5.45 -1.43 18.82
CA GLY A 361 -5.98 -0.67 17.69
C GLY A 361 -6.19 -1.46 16.41
N LEU A 362 -5.47 -2.56 16.19
CA LEU A 362 -5.75 -3.45 15.07
C LEU A 362 -7.07 -4.19 15.30
N ARG A 363 -7.28 -4.73 16.51
CA ARG A 363 -8.55 -5.38 16.89
C ARG A 363 -9.72 -4.39 16.81
N TYR A 364 -9.55 -3.17 17.32
CA TYR A 364 -10.54 -2.10 17.21
C TYR A 364 -10.89 -1.81 15.73
N THR A 365 -9.87 -1.61 14.89
CA THR A 365 -10.04 -1.34 13.45
C THR A 365 -10.82 -2.46 12.76
N LEU A 366 -10.45 -3.72 13.01
CA LEU A 366 -11.10 -4.89 12.43
C LEU A 366 -12.59 -4.96 12.80
N ASN A 367 -12.91 -4.76 14.08
CA ASN A 367 -14.29 -4.75 14.55
C ASN A 367 -15.10 -3.60 13.93
N GLU A 368 -14.55 -2.38 13.88
CA GLU A 368 -15.23 -1.21 13.29
C GLU A 368 -15.49 -1.38 11.78
N LEU A 369 -14.49 -1.86 11.04
CA LEU A 369 -14.63 -2.09 9.60
C LEU A 369 -15.67 -3.19 9.33
N TYR A 370 -15.62 -4.29 10.08
CA TYR A 370 -16.57 -5.37 9.90
C TYR A 370 -17.99 -4.92 10.28
N ALA A 371 -18.18 -4.25 11.42
CA ALA A 371 -19.47 -3.71 11.83
C ALA A 371 -20.07 -2.75 10.78
N ARG A 372 -19.22 -1.97 10.10
CA ARG A 372 -19.66 -0.99 9.11
C ARG A 372 -20.04 -1.58 7.75
N TYR A 373 -19.30 -2.59 7.30
CA TYR A 373 -19.38 -3.08 5.91
C TYR A 373 -19.87 -4.51 5.76
N GLN A 374 -19.66 -5.38 6.76
CA GLN A 374 -20.07 -6.78 6.74
C GLN A 374 -19.63 -7.54 5.48
N ILE A 375 -18.43 -7.23 4.98
CA ILE A 375 -17.74 -7.98 3.93
C ILE A 375 -16.42 -8.53 4.48
N PRO A 376 -15.83 -9.57 3.87
CA PRO A 376 -14.59 -10.17 4.35
C PRO A 376 -13.46 -9.13 4.42
N LEU A 377 -12.65 -9.22 5.48
CA LEU A 377 -11.50 -8.36 5.71
C LEU A 377 -10.19 -9.08 5.38
N PHE A 378 -9.19 -8.30 4.96
CA PHE A 378 -7.84 -8.75 4.70
C PHE A 378 -6.82 -7.73 5.21
N VAL A 379 -5.99 -8.10 6.19
CA VAL A 379 -4.87 -7.24 6.62
C VAL A 379 -3.77 -7.38 5.57
N SER A 380 -3.79 -6.50 4.57
CA SER A 380 -2.91 -6.61 3.40
C SER A 380 -1.53 -6.01 3.65
N GLU A 381 -1.34 -5.30 4.76
CA GLU A 381 -0.06 -4.70 5.15
C GLU A 381 -0.02 -4.47 6.66
N ASN A 382 1.03 -4.97 7.32
CA ASN A 382 1.37 -4.66 8.71
C ASN A 382 2.82 -5.07 8.96
N GLY A 383 3.58 -4.28 9.71
CA GLY A 383 4.97 -4.62 9.99
C GLY A 383 5.68 -3.56 10.82
N LEU A 384 6.93 -3.86 11.18
CA LEU A 384 7.79 -2.97 11.94
C LEU A 384 9.07 -2.67 11.16
N GLY A 385 9.23 -1.40 10.79
CA GLY A 385 10.48 -0.87 10.27
C GLY A 385 11.44 -0.56 11.42
N ALA A 386 12.63 -1.16 11.40
CA ALA A 386 13.66 -0.98 12.42
C ALA A 386 15.06 -1.12 11.78
N ILE A 387 16.10 -0.69 12.52
CA ILE A 387 17.48 -0.97 12.13
C ILE A 387 17.81 -2.40 12.52
N ASP A 388 18.20 -3.21 11.54
CA ASP A 388 18.73 -4.55 11.82
C ASP A 388 20.26 -4.55 11.74
N VAL A 389 20.90 -5.31 12.64
CA VAL A 389 22.35 -5.51 12.66
C VAL A 389 22.66 -6.93 12.20
N LYS A 390 23.58 -7.07 11.23
CA LYS A 390 24.09 -8.37 10.78
C LYS A 390 25.27 -8.77 11.66
N ASN A 391 25.19 -9.93 12.29
CA ASN A 391 26.26 -10.51 13.11
C ASN A 391 27.39 -11.06 12.22
N GLU A 392 28.56 -11.36 12.80
CA GLU A 392 29.74 -11.89 12.08
C GLU A 392 29.45 -13.25 11.38
N ASP A 393 28.50 -14.02 11.91
CA ASP A 393 28.05 -15.30 11.35
C ASP A 393 26.90 -15.15 10.32
N ASN A 394 26.61 -13.91 9.89
CA ASN A 394 25.50 -13.53 9.01
C ASN A 394 24.08 -13.75 9.57
N THR A 395 23.94 -13.97 10.88
CA THR A 395 22.62 -13.98 11.53
C THR A 395 22.12 -12.57 11.85
N ILE A 396 20.82 -12.44 12.05
CA ILE A 396 20.15 -11.18 12.42
C ILE A 396 19.14 -11.47 13.53
N ASP A 397 19.40 -10.94 14.73
CA ASP A 397 18.55 -11.11 15.91
C ASP A 397 17.52 -9.98 16.03
N ASP A 398 16.34 -10.20 15.44
CA ASP A 398 15.26 -9.20 15.38
C ASP A 398 14.08 -9.51 16.30
N ASP A 399 14.37 -9.82 17.57
CA ASP A 399 13.36 -10.14 18.59
C ASP A 399 12.31 -9.02 18.78
N TYR A 400 12.66 -7.76 18.54
CA TYR A 400 11.72 -6.63 18.56
C TYR A 400 10.62 -6.77 17.49
N ARG A 401 10.96 -7.31 16.32
CA ARG A 401 10.02 -7.55 15.22
C ARG A 401 9.09 -8.69 15.57
N ILE A 402 9.62 -9.78 16.12
CA ILE A 402 8.83 -10.90 16.64
C ILE A 402 7.84 -10.41 17.71
N ALA A 403 8.31 -9.61 18.68
CA ALA A 403 7.47 -9.09 19.76
C ALA A 403 6.34 -8.17 19.25
N TYR A 404 6.60 -7.36 18.21
CA TYR A 404 5.57 -6.55 17.55
C TYR A 404 4.53 -7.44 16.86
N LEU A 405 4.99 -8.38 16.02
CA LEU A 405 4.12 -9.23 15.20
C LEU A 405 3.27 -10.15 16.07
N ALA A 406 3.85 -10.77 17.11
CA ALA A 406 3.12 -11.65 18.03
C ALA A 406 1.92 -10.94 18.68
N LYS A 407 2.07 -9.67 19.07
CA LYS A 407 0.98 -8.87 19.64
C LYS A 407 -0.13 -8.58 18.61
N HIS A 408 0.23 -8.26 17.38
CA HIS A 408 -0.75 -7.99 16.31
C HIS A 408 -1.46 -9.27 15.85
N VAL A 409 -0.75 -10.39 15.77
CA VAL A 409 -1.33 -11.72 15.54
C VAL A 409 -2.34 -12.07 16.63
N LYS A 410 -2.01 -11.80 17.90
CA LYS A 410 -2.96 -12.01 19.00
C LYS A 410 -4.21 -11.12 18.86
N ALA A 411 -4.05 -9.86 18.47
CA ALA A 411 -5.18 -8.96 18.22
C ALA A 411 -6.09 -9.44 17.08
N MET A 412 -5.53 -10.03 16.02
CA MET A 412 -6.30 -10.66 14.95
C MET A 412 -7.05 -11.91 15.44
N GLU A 413 -6.41 -12.75 16.26
CA GLU A 413 -7.06 -13.92 16.89
C GLU A 413 -8.26 -13.51 17.76
N ASP A 414 -8.11 -12.41 18.50
CA ASP A 414 -9.17 -11.87 19.33
C ASP A 414 -10.31 -11.28 18.46
N ALA A 415 -10.00 -10.58 17.36
CA ALA A 415 -11.00 -10.08 16.42
C ALA A 415 -11.79 -11.22 15.73
N LEU A 416 -11.12 -12.32 15.37
CA LEU A 416 -11.78 -13.54 14.90
C LEU A 416 -12.74 -14.10 15.96
N SER A 417 -12.34 -14.04 17.23
CA SER A 417 -13.18 -14.46 18.36
C SER A 417 -14.37 -13.52 18.61
N ASP A 418 -14.25 -12.24 18.23
CA ASP A 418 -15.34 -11.25 18.23
C ASP A 418 -16.35 -11.49 17.08
N GLY A 419 -16.02 -12.36 16.12
CA GLY A 419 -16.88 -12.70 14.98
C GLY A 419 -16.55 -11.94 13.69
N VAL A 420 -15.39 -11.28 13.61
CA VAL A 420 -14.92 -10.64 12.38
C VAL A 420 -14.58 -11.71 11.33
N ASP A 421 -15.10 -11.55 10.11
CA ASP A 421 -14.67 -12.35 8.95
C ASP A 421 -13.33 -11.82 8.42
N LEU A 422 -12.23 -12.37 8.93
CA LEU A 422 -10.86 -12.07 8.52
C LEU A 422 -10.25 -13.31 7.86
N PHE A 423 -9.92 -13.21 6.57
CA PHE A 423 -9.47 -14.39 5.81
C PHE A 423 -7.95 -14.44 5.56
N GLY A 424 -7.21 -13.38 5.88
CA GLY A 424 -5.76 -13.38 5.69
C GLY A 424 -5.00 -12.21 6.29
N TYR A 425 -3.68 -12.36 6.29
CA TYR A 425 -2.69 -11.42 6.78
C TYR A 425 -1.41 -11.50 5.93
N THR A 426 -0.94 -10.36 5.43
CA THR A 426 0.36 -10.25 4.76
C THR A 426 1.26 -9.23 5.45
N MET A 427 2.38 -9.73 5.99
CA MET A 427 3.42 -8.90 6.62
C MET A 427 4.09 -7.99 5.58
N TRP A 428 4.19 -6.69 5.86
CA TRP A 428 4.73 -5.71 4.92
C TRP A 428 6.24 -5.77 4.77
N GLY A 429 6.70 -5.75 3.52
CA GLY A 429 8.10 -5.79 3.17
C GLY A 429 8.74 -7.08 3.61
N CYS A 430 8.09 -8.22 3.33
CA CYS A 430 8.50 -9.54 3.83
C CYS A 430 9.94 -9.94 3.43
N ILE A 431 10.48 -9.31 2.40
CA ILE A 431 11.91 -9.23 2.08
C ILE A 431 12.27 -7.75 2.20
N ASP A 432 13.45 -7.45 2.76
CA ASP A 432 13.91 -6.06 2.88
C ASP A 432 13.82 -5.35 1.52
N LEU A 433 13.36 -4.11 1.56
CA LEU A 433 13.02 -3.32 0.39
C LEU A 433 13.29 -1.84 0.67
N VAL A 434 13.26 -1.01 -0.38
CA VAL A 434 13.44 0.45 -0.25
C VAL A 434 12.28 1.04 0.55
N SER A 435 12.56 1.85 1.58
CA SER A 435 11.50 2.52 2.34
C SER A 435 10.73 3.53 1.47
N ALA A 436 9.42 3.66 1.69
CA ALA A 436 8.61 4.57 0.88
C ALA A 436 8.96 6.05 1.12
N THR A 437 8.99 6.48 2.39
CA THR A 437 9.11 7.89 2.78
C THR A 437 10.47 8.48 2.49
N THR A 438 11.53 7.78 2.92
CA THR A 438 12.91 8.27 2.89
C THR A 438 13.70 7.65 1.73
N GLY A 439 13.27 6.49 1.21
CA GLY A 439 14.05 5.80 0.19
C GLY A 439 15.27 5.08 0.77
N GLU A 440 15.26 4.81 2.07
CA GLU A 440 16.35 4.17 2.81
C GLU A 440 16.27 2.64 2.78
N PHE A 441 17.42 2.00 2.82
CA PHE A 441 17.63 0.58 3.09
C PHE A 441 17.88 0.30 4.58
N ALA A 442 18.37 1.28 5.36
CA ALA A 442 18.61 1.12 6.79
C ALA A 442 17.32 0.83 7.59
N LYS A 443 16.16 1.32 7.11
CA LYS A 443 14.85 1.02 7.69
C LYS A 443 14.30 -0.30 7.14
N ARG A 444 14.58 -1.40 7.85
CA ARG A 444 14.30 -2.76 7.39
C ARG A 444 13.00 -3.32 7.97
N TYR A 445 12.28 -4.08 7.15
CA TYR A 445 10.98 -4.65 7.50
C TYR A 445 10.97 -6.19 7.45
N GLY A 446 11.80 -6.79 6.60
CA GLY A 446 11.58 -8.16 6.15
C GLY A 446 11.89 -9.24 7.15
N PHE A 447 11.40 -10.43 6.83
CA PHE A 447 11.89 -11.69 7.39
C PHE A 447 13.21 -12.11 6.74
N VAL A 448 13.45 -11.63 5.52
CA VAL A 448 14.69 -11.85 4.76
C VAL A 448 15.45 -10.53 4.70
N TYR A 449 16.65 -10.52 5.29
CA TYR A 449 17.60 -9.43 5.18
C TYR A 449 18.18 -9.41 3.77
N VAL A 450 18.32 -8.22 3.18
CA VAL A 450 19.07 -8.04 1.93
C VAL A 450 20.31 -7.20 2.22
N ASP A 451 21.48 -7.73 1.85
CA ASP A 451 22.78 -7.05 2.00
C ASP A 451 22.90 -5.91 0.98
N ARG A 452 22.27 -4.79 1.33
CA ARG A 452 22.25 -3.54 0.58
C ARG A 452 22.09 -2.38 1.55
N HIS A 453 22.85 -1.32 1.35
CA HIS A 453 22.91 -0.17 2.25
C HIS A 453 22.75 1.17 1.52
N ASP A 454 22.47 2.22 2.29
CA ASP A 454 22.22 3.58 1.77
C ASP A 454 23.45 4.22 1.13
N ASP A 455 24.66 3.81 1.54
CA ASP A 455 25.93 4.23 0.94
C ASP A 455 26.27 3.49 -0.37
N GLY A 456 25.39 2.58 -0.80
CA GLY A 456 25.58 1.77 -2.00
C GLY A 456 26.45 0.53 -1.81
N SER A 457 26.88 0.20 -0.59
CA SER A 457 27.53 -1.07 -0.29
C SER A 457 26.54 -2.24 -0.21
N GLY A 458 27.07 -3.47 -0.15
CA GLY A 458 26.32 -4.73 -0.14
C GLY A 458 26.24 -5.41 -1.51
N ASP A 459 26.12 -6.74 -1.50
CA ASP A 459 26.14 -7.62 -2.67
C ASP A 459 24.75 -8.15 -3.08
N PHE A 460 23.70 -7.66 -2.42
CA PHE A 460 22.31 -8.11 -2.54
C PHE A 460 22.07 -9.55 -2.05
N ALA A 461 22.96 -10.18 -1.28
CA ALA A 461 22.70 -11.51 -0.73
C ALA A 461 21.51 -11.50 0.26
N ARG A 462 20.75 -12.60 0.28
CA ARG A 462 19.56 -12.78 1.13
C ARG A 462 19.91 -13.63 2.36
N TYR A 463 19.58 -13.14 3.54
CA TYR A 463 19.81 -13.85 4.81
C TYR A 463 18.49 -13.95 5.62
N PRO A 464 18.02 -15.16 5.96
CA PRO A 464 16.88 -15.32 6.86
C PRO A 464 17.18 -14.73 8.24
N LYS A 465 16.32 -13.82 8.72
CA LYS A 465 16.39 -13.26 10.09
C LYS A 465 15.80 -14.24 11.11
N LYS A 466 15.96 -13.99 12.40
CA LYS A 466 15.33 -14.80 13.44
C LYS A 466 13.80 -14.86 13.30
N SER A 467 13.17 -13.74 12.95
CA SER A 467 11.74 -13.64 12.67
C SER A 467 11.25 -14.50 11.50
N PHE A 468 12.14 -14.88 10.57
CA PHE A 468 11.82 -15.83 9.49
C PHE A 468 11.34 -17.17 10.08
N TYR A 469 12.12 -17.71 11.01
CA TYR A 469 11.85 -19.01 11.62
C TYR A 469 10.63 -18.94 12.54
N TRP A 470 10.48 -17.83 13.28
CA TRP A 470 9.28 -17.61 14.09
C TRP A 470 7.99 -17.59 13.25
N TYR A 471 7.98 -16.88 12.11
CA TYR A 471 6.79 -16.80 11.26
C TYR A 471 6.52 -18.14 10.55
N LYS A 472 7.58 -18.89 10.19
CA LYS A 472 7.45 -20.27 9.71
C LYS A 472 6.74 -21.15 10.75
N ASP A 473 7.20 -21.12 12.00
CA ASP A 473 6.61 -21.91 13.08
C ASP A 473 5.17 -21.48 13.37
N LEU A 474 4.86 -20.17 13.28
CA LEU A 474 3.49 -19.68 13.39
C LEU A 474 2.59 -20.30 12.32
N ILE A 475 3.01 -20.30 11.05
CA ILE A 475 2.22 -20.82 9.93
C ILE A 475 2.03 -22.34 10.05
N GLU A 476 3.06 -23.08 10.45
CA GLU A 476 3.00 -24.54 10.60
C GLU A 476 2.07 -24.99 11.74
N ASN A 477 1.88 -24.15 12.76
CA ASN A 477 1.06 -24.45 13.94
C ASN A 477 -0.34 -23.79 13.93
N SER A 478 -0.67 -23.02 12.88
CA SER A 478 -1.94 -22.29 12.77
C SER A 478 -3.12 -23.10 12.27
#